data_AF-A0A7V1Q6S6-F1
#
_entry.id   AF-A0A7V1Q6S6-F1
#
_cell.length_a   1.000
_cell.length_b   1.000
_cell.length_c   1.000
_cell.angle_alpha   90.00
_cell.angle_beta   90.00
_cell.angle_gamma   90.00
#
_symmetry.space_group_name_H-M   'P 1'
#
loop_
_entity.id
_entity.type
_entity.pdbx_description
1 polymer ?
#
loop_
_entity_poly.entity_id
_entity_poly.type
_entity_poly.pdbx_seq_one_letter_code
_entity_poly.pdbx_strand_id
1 'polypeptide(L)'
;MPLSLPKIEAFPEPQWERHFHRQAGWIGSDCAYSVPLDAERTLWLFGDTYFGEVRDGRRVNATLVMGNSIAIQQGTDARTARLQFFFGDRAGDKPTAFIRPRTSRGWF
;
A
#
# COMPACT_ATOMS: atom_id res chain seq x y z
N MET A 1 -10.08 -39.81 22.58
CA MET A 1 -10.36 -38.44 23.07
C MET A 1 -10.32 -37.51 21.87
N PRO A 2 -11.34 -36.66 21.62
CA PRO A 2 -11.23 -35.65 20.58
C PRO A 2 -10.18 -34.62 20.98
N LEU A 3 -9.27 -34.27 20.07
CA LEU A 3 -8.31 -33.19 20.27
C LEU A 3 -9.08 -31.86 20.39
N SER A 4 -8.86 -31.15 21.50
CA SER A 4 -9.26 -29.76 21.64
C SER A 4 -8.47 -28.94 20.62
N LEU A 5 -9.16 -28.31 19.66
CA LEU A 5 -8.50 -27.38 18.75
C LEU A 5 -8.07 -26.13 19.53
N PRO A 6 -6.89 -25.57 19.23
CA PRO A 6 -6.47 -24.32 19.84
C PRO A 6 -7.50 -23.23 19.52
N LYS A 7 -7.86 -22.44 20.53
CA LYS A 7 -8.66 -21.24 20.35
C LYS A 7 -7.80 -20.19 19.66
N ILE A 8 -8.14 -19.83 18.42
CA ILE A 8 -7.47 -18.79 17.65
C ILE A 8 -8.29 -17.51 17.80
N GLU A 9 -7.64 -16.44 18.25
CA GLU A 9 -8.23 -15.11 18.38
C GLU A 9 -7.46 -14.14 17.48
N ALA A 10 -8.17 -13.16 16.90
CA ALA A 10 -7.59 -12.12 16.06
C ALA A 10 -8.08 -10.76 16.57
N PHE A 11 -7.18 -9.77 16.55
CA PHE A 11 -7.44 -8.43 17.03
C PHE A 11 -6.98 -7.40 15.98
N PRO A 12 -7.63 -6.24 15.89
CA PRO A 12 -7.13 -5.12 15.09
C PRO A 12 -5.72 -4.74 15.52
N GLU A 13 -4.95 -4.15 14.60
CA GLU A 13 -3.60 -3.65 14.87
C GLU A 13 -3.51 -2.16 14.50
N PRO A 14 -4.05 -1.28 15.37
CA PRO A 14 -4.19 0.14 15.07
C PRO A 14 -2.85 0.84 14.79
N GLN A 15 -1.75 0.29 15.32
CA GLN A 15 -0.45 0.91 15.12
C GLN A 15 0.05 0.74 13.69
N TRP A 16 -0.31 -0.35 13.02
CA TRP A 16 -0.05 -0.54 11.59
C TRP A 16 -1.11 0.15 10.72
N GLU A 17 -2.39 0.07 11.10
CA GLU A 17 -3.50 0.67 10.33
C GLU A 17 -3.28 2.15 10.01
N ARG A 18 -2.77 2.93 10.97
CA ARG A 18 -2.57 4.37 10.78
C ARG A 18 -1.60 4.73 9.66
N HIS A 19 -0.67 3.84 9.29
CA HIS A 19 0.27 4.09 8.19
C HIS A 19 -0.42 4.08 6.82
N PHE A 20 -1.54 3.37 6.71
CA PHE A 20 -2.35 3.24 5.50
C PHE A 20 -3.55 4.21 5.50
N HIS A 21 -3.88 4.84 6.63
CA HIS A 21 -4.88 5.92 6.71
C HIS A 21 -4.28 7.27 6.33
N ARG A 22 -4.06 7.46 5.03
CA ARG A 22 -3.48 8.68 4.45
C ARG A 22 -4.57 9.66 4.00
N GLN A 23 -4.28 10.95 4.15
CA GLN A 23 -5.18 12.03 3.72
C GLN A 23 -4.83 12.60 2.34
N ALA A 24 -3.63 12.34 1.83
CA ALA A 24 -3.17 12.82 0.53
C ALA A 24 -2.12 11.88 -0.08
N GLY A 25 -2.04 11.87 -1.41
CA GLY A 25 -1.15 11.00 -2.18
C GLY A 25 -1.76 9.62 -2.35
N TRP A 26 -1.08 8.57 -1.90
CA TRP A 26 -1.66 7.22 -1.81
C TRP A 26 -2.76 7.22 -0.76
N ILE A 27 -4.00 6.88 -1.11
CA ILE A 27 -5.17 6.94 -0.20
C ILE A 27 -5.99 5.63 -0.19
N GLY A 28 -5.34 4.53 -0.55
CA GLY A 28 -5.92 3.18 -0.59
C GLY A 28 -5.58 2.46 -1.88
N SER A 29 -5.51 1.14 -1.82
CA SER A 29 -5.22 0.28 -2.96
C SER A 29 -5.87 -1.08 -2.78
N ASP A 30 -5.98 -1.83 -3.88
CA ASP A 30 -6.06 -3.29 -3.79
C ASP A 30 -4.70 -3.90 -3.37
N CYS A 31 -4.75 -5.15 -2.93
CA CYS A 31 -3.62 -5.94 -2.47
C CYS A 31 -2.82 -5.29 -1.32
N ALA A 32 -1.87 -6.04 -0.76
CA ALA A 32 -0.86 -5.55 0.18
C ALA A 32 0.16 -6.67 0.45
N TYR A 33 1.05 -6.92 -0.51
CA TYR A 33 2.11 -7.91 -0.32
C TYR A 33 3.35 -7.24 0.27
N SER A 34 3.97 -7.87 1.25
CA SER A 34 5.21 -7.39 1.86
C SER A 34 6.37 -8.35 1.61
N VAL A 35 7.53 -7.79 1.26
CA VAL A 35 8.77 -8.53 1.03
C VAL A 35 9.87 -7.86 1.86
N PRO A 36 10.51 -8.58 2.80
CA PRO A 36 11.66 -8.03 3.53
C PRO A 36 12.80 -7.80 2.54
N LEU A 37 13.36 -6.59 2.54
CA LEU A 37 14.55 -6.24 1.77
C LEU A 37 15.82 -6.44 2.60
N ASP A 38 15.74 -6.12 3.90
CA ASP A 38 16.74 -6.42 4.91
C ASP A 38 16.10 -6.38 6.31
N ALA A 39 16.92 -6.34 7.37
CA ALA A 39 16.46 -6.33 8.76
C ALA A 39 15.59 -5.13 9.13
N GLU A 40 15.71 -4.00 8.43
CA GLU A 40 15.05 -2.73 8.78
C GLU A 40 14.17 -2.19 7.65
N ARG A 41 14.10 -2.87 6.50
CA ARG A 41 13.34 -2.39 5.34
C ARG A 41 12.43 -3.46 4.77
N THR A 42 11.20 -3.05 4.48
CA THR A 42 10.19 -3.89 3.84
C THR A 42 9.64 -3.18 2.61
N LEU A 43 9.63 -3.89 1.47
CA LEU A 43 8.93 -3.48 0.27
C LEU A 43 7.46 -3.89 0.39
N TRP A 44 6.57 -2.95 0.11
CA TRP A 44 5.16 -3.21 -0.09
C TRP A 44 4.82 -3.11 -1.57
N LEU A 45 4.09 -4.10 -2.07
CA LEU A 45 3.55 -4.15 -3.43
C LEU A 45 2.03 -4.08 -3.37
N PHE A 46 1.48 -3.11 -4.08
CA PHE A 46 0.05 -2.88 -4.21
C PHE A 46 -0.35 -2.97 -5.69
N GLY A 47 -1.61 -3.31 -5.97
CA GLY A 47 -2.14 -3.24 -7.34
C GLY A 47 -2.82 -1.90 -7.60
N ASP A 48 -4.08 -1.93 -8.06
CA ASP A 48 -4.83 -0.73 -8.44
C ASP A 48 -4.99 0.22 -7.25
N THR A 49 -4.43 1.43 -7.38
CA THR A 49 -4.21 2.35 -6.27
C THR A 49 -4.94 3.67 -6.47
N TYR A 50 -5.64 4.17 -5.46
CA TYR A 50 -6.16 5.53 -5.46
C TYR A 50 -5.06 6.55 -5.10
N PHE A 51 -4.86 7.52 -6.00
CA PHE A 51 -4.07 8.71 -5.74
C PHE A 51 -4.98 9.94 -5.66
N GLY A 52 -4.89 10.71 -4.58
CA GLY A 52 -5.70 11.91 -4.40
C GLY A 52 -5.73 12.34 -2.94
N GLU A 53 -6.90 12.79 -2.48
CA GLU A 53 -7.11 13.23 -1.10
C GLU A 53 -8.31 12.56 -0.42
N VAL A 54 -8.30 12.56 0.91
CA VAL A 54 -9.44 12.20 1.74
C VAL A 54 -9.82 13.40 2.61
N ARG A 55 -11.05 13.87 2.47
CA ARG A 55 -11.64 14.94 3.29
C ARG A 55 -12.98 14.47 3.82
N ASP A 56 -13.21 14.63 5.13
CA ASP A 56 -14.45 14.22 5.81
C ASP A 56 -14.87 12.76 5.51
N GLY A 57 -13.89 11.85 5.51
CA GLY A 57 -14.11 10.42 5.25
C GLY A 57 -14.46 10.08 3.80
N ARG A 58 -14.39 11.04 2.87
CA ARG A 58 -14.66 10.84 1.44
C ARG A 58 -13.43 11.10 0.60
N ARG A 59 -13.28 10.30 -0.46
CA ARG A 59 -12.24 10.54 -1.49
C ARG A 59 -12.62 11.76 -2.32
N VAL A 60 -11.70 12.70 -2.46
CA VAL A 60 -11.87 13.92 -3.26
C VAL A 60 -10.64 14.09 -4.16
N ASN A 61 -10.86 14.60 -5.37
CA ASN A 61 -9.80 14.73 -6.40
C ASN A 61 -8.99 13.43 -6.59
N ALA A 62 -9.65 12.29 -6.42
CA ALA A 62 -9.01 10.99 -6.47
C ALA A 62 -9.05 10.42 -7.89
N THR A 63 -7.92 9.88 -8.34
CA THR A 63 -7.80 9.11 -9.58
C THR A 63 -7.38 7.69 -9.23
N LEU A 64 -7.88 6.73 -9.99
CA LEU A 64 -7.37 5.37 -9.93
C LEU A 64 -6.10 5.29 -10.80
N VAL A 65 -5.02 4.81 -10.21
CA VAL A 65 -3.80 4.42 -10.90
C VAL A 65 -3.88 2.93 -11.11
N MET A 66 -4.00 2.52 -12.38
CA MET A 66 -4.14 1.11 -12.76
C MET A 66 -2.77 0.40 -12.74
N GLY A 67 -2.75 -0.86 -12.33
CA GLY A 67 -1.60 -1.74 -12.38
C GLY A 67 -0.98 -1.94 -11.00
N ASN A 68 -0.11 -1.01 -10.58
CA ASN A 68 0.62 -1.17 -9.33
C ASN A 68 1.15 0.15 -8.74
N SER A 69 1.34 0.14 -7.42
CA SER A 69 2.16 1.09 -6.70
C SER A 69 3.02 0.36 -5.66
N ILE A 70 4.01 1.04 -5.10
CA ILE A 70 4.86 0.43 -4.06
C ILE A 70 4.96 1.34 -2.85
N ALA A 71 5.38 0.77 -1.71
CA ALA A 71 5.91 1.56 -0.61
C ALA A 71 7.18 0.94 -0.04
N ILE A 72 8.05 1.79 0.49
CA ILE A 72 9.18 1.36 1.32
C ILE A 72 8.83 1.68 2.75
N GLN A 73 8.76 0.64 3.57
CA GLN A 73 8.74 0.75 5.02
C GLN A 73 10.17 0.75 5.55
N GLN A 74 10.46 1.65 6.47
CA GLN A 74 11.68 1.67 7.28
C GLN A 74 11.33 1.45 8.75
N GLY A 75 11.99 0.50 9.41
CA GLY A 75 11.76 0.10 10.79
C GLY A 75 10.75 -1.05 10.93
N THR A 76 10.90 -1.81 12.01
CA THR A 76 10.05 -2.96 12.37
C THR A 76 9.04 -2.65 13.48
N ASP A 77 9.28 -1.60 14.28
CA ASP A 77 8.33 -1.13 15.30
C ASP A 77 7.26 -0.24 14.66
N ALA A 78 6.01 -0.69 14.71
CA ALA A 78 4.86 0.01 14.15
C ALA A 78 4.77 1.48 14.63
N ARG A 79 5.24 1.81 15.84
CA ARG A 79 5.20 3.15 16.45
C ARG A 79 6.15 4.15 15.79
N THR A 80 7.30 3.68 15.32
CA THR A 80 8.38 4.52 14.78
C THR A 80 8.65 4.29 13.31
N ALA A 81 8.09 3.21 12.75
CA ALA A 81 8.22 2.88 11.34
C ALA A 81 7.71 4.01 10.44
N ARG A 82 8.27 4.10 9.24
CA ARG A 82 7.91 5.12 8.24
C ARG A 82 7.59 4.43 6.93
N LEU A 83 6.43 4.73 6.34
CA LEU A 83 6.06 4.28 5.01
C LEU A 83 6.09 5.44 4.02
N GLN A 84 6.85 5.25 2.95
CA GLN A 84 6.88 6.16 1.81
C GLN A 84 6.32 5.45 0.59
N PHE A 85 5.31 6.04 -0.04
CA PHE A 85 4.60 5.48 -1.19
C PHE A 85 5.16 6.07 -2.49
N PHE A 86 5.27 5.23 -3.50
CA PHE A 86 5.84 5.57 -4.81
C PHE A 86 4.93 5.09 -5.93
N PHE A 87 4.91 5.89 -6.98
CA PHE A 87 4.22 5.65 -8.23
C PHE A 87 5.21 5.85 -9.38
N GLY A 88 4.83 5.45 -10.59
CA GLY A 88 5.64 5.71 -11.78
C GLY A 88 5.59 7.19 -12.20
N ASP A 89 6.19 7.48 -13.36
CA ASP A 89 6.24 8.85 -13.88
C ASP A 89 4.85 9.47 -14.03
N ARG A 90 4.82 10.80 -14.02
CA ARG A 90 3.60 11.56 -14.25
C ARG A 90 3.22 11.58 -15.73
N ALA A 91 1.94 11.33 -16.01
CA ALA A 91 1.29 11.67 -17.26
C ALA A 91 0.37 12.88 -16.99
N GLY A 92 0.88 14.09 -17.25
CA GLY A 92 0.23 15.33 -16.79
C GLY A 92 0.26 15.43 -15.26
N ASP A 93 -0.87 15.73 -14.63
CA ASP A 93 -0.96 15.85 -13.17
C ASP A 93 -1.11 14.51 -12.44
N LYS A 94 -1.31 13.41 -13.18
CA LYS A 94 -1.63 12.10 -12.62
C LYS A 94 -0.40 11.18 -12.59
N PRO A 95 -0.15 10.48 -11.47
CA PRO A 95 0.81 9.39 -11.45
C PRO A 95 0.29 8.19 -12.25
N THR A 96 1.20 7.26 -12.51
CA THR A 96 0.92 6.02 -13.25
C THR A 96 1.48 4.81 -12.49
N ALA A 97 1.30 3.61 -13.04
CA ALA A 97 1.89 2.38 -12.51
C ALA A 97 3.39 2.52 -12.28
N PHE A 98 3.89 2.01 -11.15
CA PHE A 98 5.31 2.05 -10.80
C PHE A 98 6.15 1.18 -11.75
N ILE A 99 5.72 -0.06 -11.98
CA ILE A 99 6.28 -0.99 -12.95
C ILE A 99 5.41 -0.93 -14.20
N ARG A 100 6.04 -0.59 -15.33
CA ARG A 100 5.38 -0.56 -16.63
C ARG A 100 6.02 -1.58 -17.57
N PRO A 101 5.22 -2.24 -18.42
CA PRO A 101 5.76 -3.09 -19.47
C PRO A 101 6.60 -2.26 -20.44
N ARG A 102 7.70 -2.84 -20.94
CA ARG A 102 8.53 -2.19 -21.97
C ARG A 102 7.82 -2.03 -23.32
N THR A 103 6.68 -2.70 -23.50
CA THR A 103 5.89 -2.68 -24.73
C THR A 103 4.43 -2.37 -24.42
N SER A 104 3.70 -1.82 -25.40
CA SER A 104 2.29 -1.44 -25.26
C SER A 104 1.31 -2.64 -25.15
N ARG A 105 1.80 -3.88 -25.14
CA ARG A 105 0.98 -5.11 -25.07
C ARG A 105 1.17 -5.91 -23.78
N GLY A 106 1.95 -5.40 -22.82
CA GLY A 106 2.15 -6.06 -21.52
C GLY A 106 1.14 -5.60 -20.47
N TRP A 107 0.92 -6.43 -19.45
CA TRP A 107 0.15 -6.10 -18.25
C TRP A 107 1.04 -6.32 -17.03
N PHE A 108 1.03 -5.37 -16.10
CA PHE A 108 1.64 -5.41 -14.77
C PHE A 108 0.80 -4.56 -13.81
#